data_AF-A0A5J4TDD2-F1
#
_entry.id   AF-A0A5J4TDD2-F1
#
_cell.length_a   1.000
_cell.length_b   1.000
_cell.length_c   1.000
_cell.angle_alpha   90.00
_cell.angle_beta   90.00
_cell.angle_gamma   90.00
#
_symmetry.space_group_name_H-M   'P 1'
#
loop_
_entity.id
_entity.type
_entity.pdbx_description
1 polymer ?
#
loop_
_entity_poly.entity_id
_entity_poly.type
_entity_poly.pdbx_seq_one_letter_code
_entity_poly.pdbx_strand_id
1 'polypeptide(L)'
;MTSSNCSAIQETSDLIQQSEFADISCIETKSTNIDYTNNQQLQIITQKLIAIVCDAVTGADEFITDTRIKLFLQQLQQKAGLLVEEAIRAIVLLHRFIVKQSAKDIQILKVSNVGTLII
;
A
#
# COMPACT_ATOMS: atom_id res chain seq x y z
N MET A 1 -47.47 -27.58 -60.39
CA MET A 1 -46.36 -26.69 -60.74
C MET A 1 -45.42 -26.60 -59.55
N THR A 2 -44.32 -27.35 -59.56
CA THR A 2 -43.24 -27.22 -58.57
C THR A 2 -41.96 -27.72 -59.25
N SER A 3 -41.17 -26.79 -59.78
CA SER A 3 -39.82 -27.08 -60.25
C SER A 3 -38.88 -27.03 -59.06
N SER A 4 -38.19 -28.15 -58.85
CA SER A 4 -36.92 -28.24 -58.15
C SER A 4 -35.94 -27.18 -58.66
N ASN A 5 -35.15 -26.58 -57.77
CA ASN A 5 -33.74 -26.33 -58.08
C ASN A 5 -32.88 -26.10 -56.83
N CYS A 6 -31.67 -26.65 -56.97
CA CYS A 6 -30.62 -26.80 -55.99
C CYS A 6 -30.01 -25.49 -55.45
N SER A 7 -29.41 -25.67 -54.28
CA SER A 7 -28.47 -24.84 -53.53
C SER A 7 -27.30 -24.22 -54.33
N ALA A 8 -26.93 -22.99 -53.96
CA ALA A 8 -25.60 -22.41 -54.19
C ALA A 8 -25.21 -21.42 -53.07
N ILE A 9 -24.25 -21.87 -52.26
CA ILE A 9 -23.02 -21.23 -51.75
C ILE A 9 -23.02 -19.74 -51.38
N GLN A 10 -22.46 -19.51 -50.17
CA GLN A 10 -21.91 -18.30 -49.57
C GLN A 10 -21.34 -17.26 -50.55
N GLU A 11 -21.56 -15.98 -50.25
CA GLU A 11 -20.44 -15.03 -50.08
C GLU A 11 -20.87 -13.72 -49.41
N THR A 12 -19.90 -13.20 -48.69
CA THR A 12 -19.81 -11.99 -47.88
C THR A 12 -20.17 -10.69 -48.61
N SER A 13 -20.85 -9.77 -47.93
CA SER A 13 -20.58 -8.33 -48.07
C SER A 13 -21.25 -7.57 -46.95
N ASP A 14 -20.44 -6.81 -46.23
CA ASP A 14 -20.85 -5.73 -45.34
C ASP A 14 -21.85 -4.79 -46.02
N LEU A 15 -22.84 -4.32 -45.25
CA LEU A 15 -23.28 -2.92 -45.17
C LEU A 15 -24.38 -2.78 -44.10
N ILE A 16 -23.95 -2.44 -42.88
CA ILE A 16 -24.42 -1.30 -42.08
C ILE A 16 -25.95 -1.08 -41.99
N GLN A 17 -26.52 -1.30 -40.80
CA GLN A 17 -27.34 -0.28 -40.13
C GLN A 17 -27.48 -0.55 -38.62
N GLN A 18 -26.65 0.19 -37.87
CA GLN A 18 -26.97 0.90 -36.62
C GLN A 18 -27.74 0.16 -35.51
N SER A 19 -27.01 -0.23 -34.45
CA SER A 19 -27.51 -0.09 -33.08
C SER A 19 -26.35 0.40 -32.21
N GLU A 20 -26.45 1.66 -31.81
CA GLU A 20 -25.43 2.48 -31.16
C GLU A 20 -25.32 2.15 -29.66
N PHE A 21 -24.09 1.84 -29.24
CA PHE A 21 -23.43 2.08 -27.94
C PHE A 21 -24.20 1.90 -26.61
N ALA A 22 -23.67 1.01 -25.77
CA ALA A 22 -23.13 1.43 -24.47
C ALA A 22 -22.08 0.43 -23.96
N ASP A 23 -21.01 1.00 -23.42
CA ASP A 23 -19.68 0.46 -23.23
C ASP A 23 -19.52 -0.77 -22.34
N ILE A 24 -18.50 -1.53 -22.73
CA ILE A 24 -17.72 -2.42 -21.88
C ILE A 24 -17.14 -1.59 -20.73
N SER A 25 -17.46 -1.93 -19.48
CA SER A 25 -16.49 -1.77 -18.39
C SER A 25 -16.52 -2.98 -17.48
N CYS A 26 -15.99 -4.09 -17.99
CA CYS A 26 -15.28 -5.00 -17.12
C CYS A 26 -14.14 -4.21 -16.44
N ILE A 27 -13.95 -4.48 -15.15
CA ILE A 27 -12.83 -4.08 -14.27
C ILE A 27 -13.13 -2.89 -13.34
N GLU A 28 -13.80 -3.20 -12.22
CA GLU A 28 -13.70 -2.43 -10.97
C GLU A 28 -13.17 -3.29 -9.80
N THR A 29 -12.46 -4.38 -10.08
CA THR A 29 -11.92 -5.31 -9.06
C THR A 29 -10.45 -5.09 -8.72
N LYS A 30 -9.76 -4.16 -9.41
CA LYS A 30 -8.32 -3.93 -9.21
C LYS A 30 -8.00 -2.81 -8.20
N SER A 31 -8.89 -1.84 -8.02
CA SER A 31 -8.66 -0.68 -7.14
C SER A 31 -8.84 -1.01 -5.65
N THR A 32 -9.90 -1.75 -5.29
CA THR A 32 -10.22 -2.11 -3.90
C THR A 32 -9.17 -3.02 -3.25
N ASN A 33 -8.54 -3.89 -4.04
CA ASN A 33 -7.51 -4.82 -3.57
C ASN A 33 -6.18 -4.12 -3.26
N ILE A 34 -5.85 -3.06 -4.01
CA ILE A 34 -4.63 -2.25 -3.81
C ILE A 34 -4.75 -1.44 -2.52
N ASP A 35 -5.91 -0.80 -2.28
CA ASP A 35 -6.14 0.00 -1.08
C ASP A 35 -6.15 -0.86 0.20
N TYR A 36 -6.75 -2.05 0.15
CA TYR A 36 -6.75 -2.97 1.30
C TYR A 36 -5.35 -3.48 1.63
N THR A 37 -4.58 -3.88 0.61
CA THR A 37 -3.21 -4.39 0.79
C THR A 37 -2.28 -3.30 1.35
N ASN A 38 -2.40 -2.07 0.85
CA ASN A 38 -1.60 -0.94 1.31
C ASN A 38 -1.91 -0.58 2.79
N ASN A 39 -3.19 -0.64 3.18
CA ASN A 39 -3.60 -0.40 4.57
C ASN A 39 -3.08 -1.47 5.54
N GLN A 40 -3.07 -2.75 5.13
CA GLN A 40 -2.48 -3.84 5.92
C GLN A 40 -0.96 -3.70 6.06
N GLN A 41 -0.24 -3.39 4.97
CA GLN A 41 1.20 -3.17 5.00
C GLN A 41 1.56 -2.00 5.94
N LEU A 42 0.81 -0.90 5.86
CA LEU A 42 1.01 0.25 6.72
C LEU A 42 0.78 -0.07 8.19
N GLN A 43 -0.21 -0.90 8.50
CA GLN A 43 -0.48 -1.36 9.86
C GLN A 43 0.69 -2.22 10.39
N ILE A 44 1.22 -3.14 9.59
CA ILE A 44 2.38 -3.96 9.98
C ILE A 44 3.60 -3.07 10.25
N ILE A 45 3.86 -2.09 9.37
CA ILE A 45 4.94 -1.11 9.52
C ILE A 45 4.77 -0.30 10.81
N THR A 46 3.56 0.18 11.07
CA THR A 46 3.20 0.94 12.27
C THR A 46 3.52 0.12 13.53
N GLN A 47 3.02 -1.11 13.60
CA GLN A 47 3.24 -2.00 14.75
C GLN A 47 4.73 -2.32 14.94
N LYS A 48 5.46 -2.57 13.85
CA LYS A 48 6.90 -2.83 13.91
C LYS A 48 7.68 -1.65 14.45
N LEU A 49 7.37 -0.44 13.97
CA LEU A 49 8.03 0.78 14.42
C LEU A 49 7.76 1.03 15.91
N ILE A 50 6.51 0.91 16.35
CA ILE A 50 6.14 1.08 17.75
C ILE A 50 6.87 0.08 18.65
N ALA A 51 6.86 -1.20 18.27
CA ALA A 51 7.56 -2.24 19.03
C ALA A 51 9.05 -1.91 19.21
N ILE A 52 9.75 -1.57 18.12
CA ILE A 52 11.19 -1.22 18.16
C ILE A 52 11.45 -0.05 19.12
N VAL A 53 10.56 0.94 19.13
CA VAL A 53 10.74 2.13 19.95
C VAL A 53 10.42 1.86 21.42
N CYS A 54 9.31 1.18 21.72
CA CYS A 54 8.94 0.83 23.09
C CYS A 54 9.94 -0.13 23.72
N ASP A 55 10.50 -1.06 22.94
CA ASP A 55 11.58 -1.96 23.39
C ASP A 55 12.87 -1.18 23.72
N ALA A 56 13.12 -0.08 23.01
CA ALA A 56 14.31 0.74 23.19
C ALA A 56 14.19 1.81 24.29
N VAL A 57 12.96 2.23 24.60
CA VAL A 57 12.68 3.38 25.49
C VAL A 57 11.51 3.03 26.42
N THR A 58 11.83 2.77 27.68
CA THR A 58 10.84 2.60 28.74
C THR A 58 9.96 3.86 28.85
N GLY A 59 8.64 3.68 28.85
CA GLY A 59 7.66 4.77 28.93
C GLY A 59 7.36 5.48 27.60
N ALA A 60 7.92 5.03 26.47
CA ALA A 60 7.60 5.62 25.16
C ALA A 60 6.16 5.32 24.70
N ASP A 61 5.53 4.29 25.23
CA ASP A 61 4.14 3.92 25.01
C ASP A 61 3.15 4.99 25.47
N GLU A 62 3.53 5.85 26.43
CA GLU A 62 2.72 7.01 26.84
C GLU A 62 2.66 8.10 25.75
N PHE A 63 3.65 8.15 24.87
CA PHE A 63 3.81 9.22 23.87
C PHE A 63 3.50 8.77 22.45
N ILE A 64 3.64 7.47 22.19
CA ILE A 64 3.50 6.87 20.86
C ILE A 64 2.26 6.00 20.83
N THR A 65 1.33 6.35 19.96
CA THR A 65 0.11 5.57 19.73
C THR A 65 0.07 5.07 18.29
N ASP A 66 -0.54 3.89 18.09
CA ASP A 66 -0.78 3.30 16.77
C ASP A 66 -1.41 4.30 15.80
N THR A 67 -2.47 4.98 16.26
CA THR A 67 -3.18 5.97 15.44
C THR A 67 -2.29 7.11 14.98
N ARG A 68 -1.42 7.66 15.86
CA ARG A 68 -0.55 8.80 15.50
C ARG A 68 0.52 8.39 14.51
N ILE A 69 1.16 7.24 14.71
CA ILE A 69 2.18 6.72 13.80
C ILE A 69 1.57 6.34 12.45
N LYS A 70 0.41 5.69 12.46
CA LYS A 70 -0.32 5.36 11.22
C LYS A 70 -0.64 6.62 10.41
N LEU A 71 -1.20 7.65 11.05
CA LEU A 71 -1.51 8.94 10.41
C LEU A 71 -0.25 9.60 9.83
N PHE A 72 0.86 9.60 10.57
CA PHE A 72 2.13 10.13 10.08
C PHE A 72 2.62 9.39 8.83
N LEU A 73 2.61 8.06 8.84
CA LEU A 73 3.02 7.26 7.69
C LEU A 73 2.09 7.47 6.49
N GLN A 74 0.77 7.61 6.70
CA GLN A 74 -0.18 7.98 5.64
C GLN A 74 0.15 9.35 5.03
N GLN A 75 0.49 10.33 5.88
CA GLN A 75 0.90 11.65 5.40
C GLN A 75 2.20 11.58 4.59
N LEU A 76 3.18 10.79 5.02
CA LEU A 76 4.41 10.58 4.25
C LEU A 76 4.13 9.91 2.91
N GLN A 77 3.24 8.91 2.84
CA GLN A 77 2.82 8.31 1.57
C GLN A 77 2.17 9.34 0.65
N GLN A 78 1.23 10.14 1.17
CA GLN A 78 0.44 11.08 0.37
C GLN A 78 1.20 12.35 -0.04
N LYS A 79 2.08 12.84 0.82
CA LYS A 79 2.74 14.16 0.67
C LYS A 79 4.19 14.06 0.25
N ALA A 80 4.88 12.99 0.64
CA ALA A 80 6.28 12.76 0.31
C ALA A 80 6.49 11.58 -0.65
N GLY A 81 5.43 10.85 -1.02
CA GLY A 81 5.53 9.69 -1.92
C GLY A 81 6.25 8.50 -1.29
N LEU A 82 6.25 8.38 0.04
CA LEU A 82 6.93 7.30 0.75
C LEU A 82 6.48 5.92 0.23
N LEU A 83 7.45 5.11 -0.21
CA LEU A 83 7.20 3.74 -0.61
C LEU A 83 7.29 2.79 0.60
N VAL A 84 6.56 1.68 0.54
CA VAL A 84 6.56 0.65 1.59
C VAL A 84 7.98 0.11 1.81
N GLU A 85 8.75 -0.11 0.75
CA GLU A 85 10.12 -0.60 0.80
C GLU A 85 11.07 0.40 1.46
N GLU A 86 10.83 1.69 1.29
CA GLU A 86 11.60 2.76 1.94
C GLU A 86 11.31 2.78 3.44
N ALA A 87 10.04 2.67 3.83
CA ALA A 87 9.64 2.55 5.23
C ALA A 87 10.28 1.33 5.90
N ILE A 88 10.26 0.16 5.23
CA ILE A 88 10.91 -1.06 5.74
C ILE A 88 12.41 -0.83 5.92
N ARG A 89 13.09 -0.25 4.92
CA ARG A 89 14.53 0.04 5.00
C ARG A 89 14.86 0.99 6.15
N ALA A 90 14.06 2.04 6.35
CA ALA A 90 14.22 2.99 7.44
C ALA A 90 14.07 2.32 8.81
N ILE A 91 13.04 1.49 8.99
CA ILE A 91 12.80 0.75 10.25
C ILE A 91 13.96 -0.22 10.54
N VAL A 92 14.44 -0.96 9.54
CA VAL A 92 15.59 -1.87 9.69
C VAL A 92 16.86 -1.10 10.07
N LEU A 93 17.10 0.06 9.45
CA LEU A 93 18.23 0.94 9.79
C LEU A 93 18.13 1.44 11.22
N LEU A 94 16.96 1.92 11.64
CA LEU A 94 16.69 2.40 12.99
C LEU A 94 16.95 1.31 14.03
N HIS A 95 16.35 0.14 13.86
CA HIS A 95 16.52 -0.99 14.79
C HIS A 95 18.00 -1.38 14.92
N ARG A 96 18.70 -1.55 13.79
CA ARG A 96 20.13 -1.87 13.79
C ARG A 96 20.98 -0.79 14.45
N PHE A 97 20.63 0.48 14.26
CA PHE A 97 21.31 1.58 14.90
C PHE A 97 21.13 1.54 16.41
N ILE A 98 19.89 1.39 16.90
CA ILE A 98 19.58 1.25 18.33
C ILE A 98 20.40 0.11 18.94
N VAL A 99 20.33 -1.09 18.37
CA VAL A 99 21.05 -2.27 18.88
C VAL A 99 22.56 -2.03 18.97
N LYS A 100 23.16 -1.41 17.93
CA LYS A 100 24.60 -1.12 17.92
C LYS A 100 25.03 -0.10 18.97
N GLN A 101 24.14 0.79 19.39
CA GLN A 101 24.44 1.84 20.37
C GLN A 101 24.18 1.35 21.78
N SER A 102 23.11 0.59 21.99
CA SER A 102 22.87 -0.13 23.25
C SER A 102 24.00 -1.09 23.57
N ALA A 103 24.60 -1.77 22.58
CA ALA A 103 25.78 -2.62 22.78
C ALA A 103 27.05 -1.85 23.24
N LYS A 104 27.02 -0.51 23.21
CA LYS A 104 28.08 0.37 23.71
C LYS A 104 27.67 1.12 24.98
N ASP A 105 26.56 0.71 25.61
CA ASP A 105 25.91 1.40 26.73
C ASP A 105 25.51 2.86 26.41
N ILE A 106 25.31 3.19 25.13
CA ILE A 106 24.86 4.52 24.69
C ILE A 106 23.36 4.50 24.43
N GLN A 107 22.61 5.15 25.30
CA GLN A 107 21.17 5.37 25.10
C GLN A 107 20.93 6.64 24.25
N ILE A 108 20.74 6.43 22.94
CA ILE A 108 20.48 7.53 21.99
C ILE A 108 19.00 7.93 21.98
N LEU A 109 18.10 6.96 22.12
CA LEU A 109 16.67 7.20 22.23
C LEU A 109 16.25 7.32 23.69
N LYS A 110 15.55 8.39 24.00
CA LYS A 110 14.99 8.71 25.32
C LYS A 110 13.57 9.20 25.11
N VAL A 111 12.74 9.10 26.15
CA VAL A 111 11.38 9.63 26.12
C VAL A 111 11.35 11.10 25.66
N SER A 112 12.35 11.89 26.07
CA SER A 112 12.47 13.31 25.72
C SER A 112 12.76 13.61 24.24
N ASN A 113 13.23 12.63 23.45
CA ASN A 113 13.61 12.84 22.04
C ASN A 113 12.95 11.86 21.06
N VAL A 114 12.19 10.88 21.56
CA VAL A 114 11.62 9.81 20.76
C VAL A 114 10.66 10.32 19.68
N GLY A 115 9.87 11.36 19.99
CA GLY A 115 8.99 12.00 19.02
C GLY A 115 9.75 12.68 17.88
N THR A 116 10.86 13.36 18.19
CA THR A 116 11.71 14.06 17.20
C THR A 116 12.52 13.11 16.31
N LEU A 117 12.81 11.90 16.79
CA LEU A 117 13.51 10.91 15.96
C LEU A 117 12.55 10.21 14.99
N ILE A 118 11.27 10.17 15.32
CA ILE A 118 10.23 9.50 14.51
C ILE A 118 9.58 10.47 13.51
N ILE A 119 9.42 11.75 13.89
CA ILE A 119 8.80 12.83 13.10
C ILE A 119 9.87 13.66 12.41
#